data_AF-A0A7W1HQU1-F1
#
_entry.id   AF-A0A7W1HQU1-F1
#
_cell.length_a   1.000
_cell.length_b   1.000
_cell.length_c   1.000
_cell.angle_alpha   90.00
_cell.angle_beta   90.00
_cell.angle_gamma   90.00
#
_symmetry.space_group_name_H-M   'P 1'
#
loop_
_entity.id
_entity.type
_entity.pdbx_description
1 polymer ?
#
loop_
_entity_poly.entity_id
_entity_poly.type
_entity_poly.pdbx_seq_one_letter_code
_entity_poly.pdbx_strand_id
1 'polypeptide(L)'
;MSLGSWTLAAATPVFAASAVLPHAGGLPGHLGNLGKVAGFLGMPLAGYTAVLLMNTAVPVWQASTRSLPWLFIGSAMSAAGSLLGFADLNATEERIVRRFEVAGQVAELAATWAVERDVLKVEQVGRPYREGVSGGLWRASKAFTAASLALNLWPRHGRSLRFASGMCGTAGALGVRFATFYAGKASARDPRATGSAAVSGPGGRRATD
;
A
#
# COMPACT_ATOMS: atom_id res chain seq x y z
N MET A 1 0.90 -26.27 -1.93
CA MET A 1 1.98 -25.26 -1.81
C MET A 1 1.36 -23.89 -2.07
N SER A 2 1.63 -22.87 -1.24
CA SER A 2 0.95 -21.57 -1.36
C SER A 2 1.51 -20.75 -2.53
N LEU A 3 0.63 -20.09 -3.31
CA LEU A 3 1.03 -19.19 -4.40
C LEU A 3 2.08 -18.16 -3.97
N GLY A 4 2.01 -17.69 -2.71
CA GLY A 4 2.96 -16.75 -2.12
C GLY A 4 4.39 -17.26 -2.00
N SER A 5 4.58 -18.55 -1.72
CA SER A 5 5.92 -19.14 -1.64
C SER A 5 6.59 -19.19 -3.02
N TRP A 6 5.81 -19.44 -4.08
CA TRP A 6 6.29 -19.46 -5.46
C TRP A 6 6.54 -18.06 -6.03
N THR A 7 5.67 -17.09 -5.73
CA THR A 7 5.89 -15.70 -6.17
C THR A 7 7.09 -15.08 -5.46
N LEU A 8 7.30 -15.33 -4.16
CA LEU A 8 8.54 -14.89 -3.50
C LEU A 8 9.76 -15.60 -4.08
N ALA A 9 9.75 -16.93 -4.16
CA ALA A 9 10.90 -17.69 -4.66
C ALA A 9 11.30 -17.29 -6.08
N ALA A 10 10.34 -16.96 -6.95
CA ALA A 10 10.61 -16.49 -8.30
C ALA A 10 11.02 -15.01 -8.36
N ALA A 11 10.40 -14.13 -7.57
CA ALA A 11 10.62 -12.69 -7.68
C ALA A 11 11.86 -12.21 -6.92
N THR A 12 12.18 -12.81 -5.77
CA THR A 12 13.36 -12.43 -4.96
C THR A 12 14.69 -12.46 -5.73
N PRO A 13 15.04 -13.53 -6.49
CA PRO A 13 16.28 -13.52 -7.26
C PRO A 13 16.27 -12.46 -8.36
N VAL A 14 15.12 -12.18 -8.98
CA VAL A 14 15.00 -11.14 -10.03
C VAL A 14 15.16 -9.74 -9.44
N PHE A 15 14.61 -9.46 -8.25
CA PHE A 15 14.81 -8.18 -7.58
C PHE A 15 16.27 -7.98 -7.15
N ALA A 16 16.87 -9.00 -6.51
CA ALA A 16 18.27 -8.95 -6.09
C ALA A 16 19.21 -8.76 -7.29
N ALA A 17 18.98 -9.51 -8.37
CA ALA A 17 19.68 -9.35 -9.64
C ALA A 17 19.51 -7.92 -10.19
N SER A 18 18.29 -7.39 -10.22
CA SER A 18 18.02 -6.04 -10.74
C SER A 18 18.66 -4.91 -9.93
N ALA A 19 18.91 -5.12 -8.63
CA ALA A 19 19.56 -4.13 -7.77
C ALA A 19 21.10 -4.18 -7.85
N VAL A 20 21.66 -5.39 -7.98
CA VAL A 20 23.12 -5.62 -7.91
C VAL A 20 23.78 -5.56 -9.28
N LEU A 21 23.19 -6.18 -10.31
CA LEU A 21 23.79 -6.29 -11.65
C LEU A 21 24.08 -4.95 -12.34
N PRO A 22 23.30 -3.87 -12.16
CA PRO A 22 23.64 -2.56 -12.74
C PRO A 22 24.97 -1.98 -12.25
N HIS A 23 25.45 -2.40 -11.07
CA HIS A 23 26.71 -1.95 -10.49
C HIS A 23 27.89 -2.87 -10.84
N ALA A 24 27.64 -4.00 -11.50
CA ALA A 24 28.66 -4.92 -11.98
C ALA A 24 29.03 -4.56 -13.44
N GLY A 25 30.26 -4.07 -13.66
CA GLY A 25 30.74 -3.74 -15.00
C GLY A 25 30.74 -4.95 -15.96
N GLY A 26 30.49 -4.72 -17.25
CA GLY A 26 30.54 -5.71 -18.34
C GLY A 26 29.18 -6.11 -18.93
N LEU A 27 29.08 -7.31 -19.51
CA LEU A 27 27.83 -7.99 -19.93
C LEU A 27 26.68 -7.96 -18.88
N PRO A 28 26.93 -7.99 -17.55
CA PRO A 28 25.90 -7.84 -16.52
C PRO A 28 25.22 -6.45 -16.49
N GLY A 29 25.91 -5.40 -16.92
CA GLY A 29 25.34 -4.05 -17.03
C GLY A 29 24.30 -3.93 -18.16
N HIS A 30 24.45 -4.70 -19.24
CA HIS A 30 23.46 -4.79 -20.32
C HIS A 30 22.17 -5.53 -19.91
N LEU A 31 22.21 -6.30 -18.81
CA LEU A 31 21.02 -6.87 -18.16
C LEU A 31 20.20 -5.83 -17.39
N GLY A 32 20.49 -4.52 -17.49
CA GLY A 32 19.61 -3.43 -17.04
C GLY A 32 18.16 -3.51 -17.59
N ASN A 33 17.94 -4.31 -18.64
CA ASN A 33 16.60 -4.69 -19.11
C ASN A 33 15.79 -5.57 -18.11
N LEU A 34 16.43 -6.17 -17.10
CA LEU A 34 15.76 -6.90 -16.00
C LEU A 34 14.97 -5.96 -15.08
N GLY A 35 15.29 -4.67 -15.03
CA GLY A 35 14.49 -3.70 -14.27
C GLY A 35 13.03 -3.63 -14.73
N LYS A 36 12.76 -3.85 -16.01
CA LYS A 36 11.39 -3.94 -16.56
C LYS A 36 10.68 -5.20 -16.09
N VAL A 37 11.39 -6.33 -16.05
CA VAL A 37 10.88 -7.62 -15.56
C VAL A 37 10.61 -7.56 -14.06
N ALA A 38 11.52 -6.96 -13.29
CA ALA A 38 11.34 -6.67 -11.88
C ALA A 38 10.14 -5.73 -11.64
N GLY A 39 10.00 -4.65 -12.40
CA GLY A 39 8.82 -3.78 -12.32
C GLY A 39 7.51 -4.52 -12.60
N PHE A 40 7.50 -5.39 -13.62
CA PHE A 40 6.33 -6.19 -13.98
C PHE A 40 5.97 -7.22 -12.89
N LEU A 41 6.96 -7.86 -12.27
CA LEU A 41 6.76 -8.79 -11.14
C LEU A 41 6.43 -8.08 -9.82
N GLY A 42 6.89 -6.84 -9.65
CA GLY A 42 6.64 -6.01 -8.46
C GLY A 42 5.19 -5.56 -8.34
N MET A 43 4.52 -5.30 -9.47
CA MET A 43 3.11 -4.88 -9.50
C MET A 43 2.14 -5.88 -8.84
N PRO A 44 2.12 -7.18 -9.21
CA PRO A 44 1.29 -8.16 -8.52
C PRO A 44 1.75 -8.42 -7.08
N LEU A 45 3.05 -8.35 -6.79
CA LEU A 45 3.56 -8.53 -5.43
C LEU A 45 3.10 -7.43 -4.47
N ALA A 46 3.04 -6.19 -4.94
CA ALA A 46 2.53 -5.06 -4.17
C ALA A 46 1.08 -5.28 -3.72
N GLY A 47 0.23 -5.79 -4.63
CA GLY A 47 -1.18 -6.11 -4.33
C GLY A 47 -1.38 -7.42 -3.56
N TYR A 48 -0.44 -8.38 -3.66
CA TYR A 48 -0.57 -9.71 -3.06
C TYR A 48 -0.76 -9.67 -1.54
N THR A 49 -0.10 -8.72 -0.86
CA THR A 49 -0.28 -8.53 0.60
C THR A 49 -1.72 -8.18 0.96
N ALA A 50 -2.38 -7.32 0.19
CA ALA A 50 -3.79 -7.01 0.38
C ALA A 50 -4.70 -8.23 0.14
N VAL A 51 -4.37 -9.06 -0.86
CA VAL A 51 -5.11 -10.30 -1.18
C VAL A 51 -5.03 -11.31 -0.02
N LEU A 52 -3.87 -11.41 0.62
CA LEU A 52 -3.74 -12.23 1.83
C LEU A 52 -4.57 -11.69 2.99
N LEU A 53 -4.58 -10.37 3.21
CA LEU A 53 -5.38 -9.76 4.28
C LEU A 53 -6.88 -9.98 4.06
N MET A 54 -7.38 -9.77 2.85
CA MET A 54 -8.81 -9.92 2.56
C MET A 54 -9.30 -11.38 2.66
N ASN A 55 -8.42 -12.38 2.49
CA ASN A 55 -8.81 -13.79 2.62
C ASN A 55 -8.94 -14.26 4.08
N THR A 56 -8.74 -13.37 5.04
CA THR A 56 -8.94 -13.68 6.46
C THR A 56 -10.37 -13.36 6.90
N ALA A 57 -10.82 -13.99 7.98
CA ALA A 57 -12.17 -13.80 8.55
C ALA A 57 -12.34 -12.48 9.33
N VAL A 58 -11.53 -11.45 9.01
CA VAL A 58 -11.60 -10.14 9.70
C VAL A 58 -12.63 -9.24 9.01
N PRO A 59 -13.70 -8.81 9.72
CA PRO A 59 -14.82 -8.09 9.11
C PRO A 59 -14.42 -6.81 8.37
N VAL A 60 -13.48 -6.04 8.92
CA VAL A 60 -12.95 -4.81 8.31
C VAL A 60 -12.31 -5.05 6.94
N TRP A 61 -11.56 -6.13 6.78
CA TRP A 61 -10.87 -6.41 5.51
C TRP A 61 -11.82 -7.04 4.49
N GLN A 62 -12.79 -7.83 4.95
CA GLN A 62 -13.88 -8.35 4.11
C GLN A 62 -14.76 -7.24 3.52
N ALA A 63 -15.11 -6.23 4.32
CA ALA A 63 -15.90 -5.10 3.86
C ALA A 63 -15.18 -4.20 2.84
N SER A 64 -13.85 -4.27 2.77
CA SER A 64 -13.02 -3.41 1.90
C SER A 64 -12.30 -4.20 0.79
N THR A 65 -12.78 -5.41 0.46
CA THR A 65 -12.15 -6.33 -0.52
C THR A 65 -11.81 -5.69 -1.87
N ARG A 66 -12.65 -4.74 -2.34
CA ARG A 66 -12.45 -4.08 -3.64
C ARG A 66 -11.45 -2.94 -3.61
N SER A 67 -11.33 -2.22 -2.48
CA SER A 67 -10.53 -1.00 -2.36
C SER A 67 -9.16 -1.23 -1.69
N LEU A 68 -9.03 -2.25 -0.83
CA LEU A 68 -7.77 -2.59 -0.16
C LEU A 68 -6.60 -2.87 -1.13
N PRO A 69 -6.76 -3.63 -2.23
CA PRO A 69 -5.68 -3.87 -3.18
C PRO A 69 -5.11 -2.60 -3.78
N TRP A 70 -5.99 -1.67 -4.16
CA TRP A 70 -5.58 -0.40 -4.73
C TRP A 70 -4.83 0.46 -3.72
N LEU A 71 -5.22 0.40 -2.44
CA LEU A 71 -4.52 1.09 -1.37
C LEU A 71 -3.09 0.56 -1.20
N PHE A 72 -2.91 -0.77 -1.17
CA PHE A 72 -1.59 -1.36 -1.04
C PHE A 72 -0.70 -1.12 -2.26
N ILE A 73 -1.26 -1.17 -3.47
CA ILE A 73 -0.53 -0.84 -4.70
C ILE A 73 -0.10 0.63 -4.69
N GLY A 74 -1.02 1.55 -4.39
CA GLY A 74 -0.72 2.99 -4.31
C GLY A 74 0.34 3.28 -3.24
N SER A 75 0.19 2.70 -2.06
CA SER A 75 1.16 2.85 -0.95
C SER A 75 2.53 2.25 -1.27
N ALA A 76 2.59 1.16 -2.03
CA ALA A 76 3.84 0.60 -2.52
C ALA A 76 4.52 1.50 -3.55
N MET A 77 3.75 2.07 -4.50
CA MET A 77 4.27 3.04 -5.48
C MET A 77 4.79 4.30 -4.80
N SER A 78 4.01 4.85 -3.87
CA SER A 78 4.35 6.01 -3.04
C SER A 78 5.66 5.77 -2.29
N ALA A 79 5.76 4.68 -1.54
CA ALA A 79 6.98 4.32 -0.80
C ALA A 79 8.19 4.10 -1.72
N ALA A 80 8.02 3.41 -2.85
CA ALA A 80 9.09 3.16 -3.80
C ALA A 80 9.59 4.46 -4.44
N GLY A 81 8.70 5.36 -4.83
CA GLY A 81 9.05 6.68 -5.34
C GLY A 81 9.83 7.51 -4.32
N SER A 82 9.34 7.54 -3.07
CA SER A 82 10.02 8.23 -1.97
C SER A 82 11.42 7.66 -1.67
N LEU A 83 11.59 6.34 -1.74
CA LEU A 83 12.89 5.68 -1.57
C LEU A 83 13.85 5.99 -2.73
N LEU A 84 13.36 5.95 -3.97
CA LEU A 84 14.15 6.31 -5.15
C LEU A 84 14.62 7.77 -5.09
N GLY A 85 13.85 8.66 -4.44
CA GLY A 85 14.26 10.04 -4.18
C GLY A 85 15.55 10.18 -3.36
N PHE A 86 15.99 9.16 -2.61
CA PHE A 86 17.26 9.18 -1.88
C PHE A 86 18.46 8.75 -2.73
N ALA A 87 18.23 8.14 -3.90
CA ALA A 87 19.31 7.75 -4.80
C ALA A 87 19.97 8.98 -5.46
N ASP A 88 21.21 8.82 -5.92
CA ASP A 88 21.87 9.82 -6.74
C ASP A 88 21.36 9.65 -8.18
N LEU A 89 20.62 10.65 -8.65
CA LEU A 89 19.84 10.60 -9.90
C LEU A 89 20.22 11.79 -10.78
N ASN A 90 20.28 11.55 -12.08
CA ASN A 90 20.41 12.62 -13.07
C ASN A 90 19.10 13.43 -13.17
N ALA A 91 19.16 14.65 -13.72
CA ALA A 91 18.00 15.55 -13.80
C ALA A 91 16.78 14.94 -14.54
N THR A 92 17.02 14.07 -15.52
CA THR A 92 15.95 13.34 -16.23
C THR A 92 15.32 12.27 -15.35
N GLU A 93 16.13 11.50 -14.63
CA GLU A 93 15.68 10.42 -13.74
C GLU A 93 14.93 10.99 -12.53
N GLU A 94 15.42 12.10 -11.97
CA GLU A 94 14.74 12.83 -10.90
C GLU A 94 13.32 13.25 -11.31
N ARG A 95 13.15 13.73 -12.55
CA ARG A 95 11.82 14.09 -13.08
C ARG A 95 10.90 12.88 -13.22
N ILE A 96 11.43 11.74 -13.65
CA ILE A 96 10.67 10.49 -13.81
C ILE A 96 10.27 9.95 -12.44
N VAL A 97 11.21 9.85 -11.49
CA VAL A 97 10.98 9.40 -10.13
C VAL A 97 9.96 10.29 -9.43
N ARG A 98 10.07 11.62 -9.55
CA ARG A 98 9.10 12.56 -8.98
C ARG A 98 7.68 12.34 -9.54
N ARG A 99 7.54 12.15 -10.85
CA ARG A 99 6.22 11.87 -11.46
C ARG A 99 5.65 10.55 -10.99
N PHE A 100 6.49 9.52 -10.89
CA PHE A 100 6.11 8.21 -10.40
C PHE A 100 5.66 8.26 -8.93
N GLU A 101 6.42 8.96 -8.08
CA GLU A 101 6.09 9.18 -6.67
C GLU A 101 4.76 9.93 -6.52
N VAL A 102 4.58 11.04 -7.25
CA VAL A 102 3.33 11.81 -7.26
C VAL A 102 2.14 10.95 -7.69
N ALA A 103 2.30 10.14 -8.74
CA ALA A 103 1.24 9.23 -9.19
C ALA A 103 0.89 8.20 -8.11
N GLY A 104 1.89 7.64 -7.43
CA GLY A 104 1.71 6.72 -6.30
C GLY A 104 0.98 7.37 -5.12
N GLN A 105 1.37 8.59 -4.75
CA GLN A 105 0.74 9.35 -3.66
C GLN A 105 -0.71 9.70 -3.96
N VAL A 106 -1.01 10.13 -5.20
CA VAL A 106 -2.39 10.39 -5.64
C VAL A 106 -3.21 9.10 -5.62
N ALA A 107 -2.65 7.98 -6.09
CA ALA A 107 -3.33 6.69 -6.06
C ALA A 107 -3.57 6.20 -4.62
N GLU A 108 -2.59 6.35 -3.73
CA GLU A 108 -2.71 6.01 -2.31
C GLU A 108 -3.82 6.83 -1.65
N LEU A 109 -3.84 8.16 -1.84
CA LEU A 109 -4.89 9.02 -1.31
C LEU A 109 -6.26 8.63 -1.89
N ALA A 110 -6.39 8.49 -3.21
CA ALA A 110 -7.64 8.13 -3.86
C ALA A 110 -8.18 6.77 -3.36
N ALA A 111 -7.29 5.79 -3.19
CA ALA A 111 -7.66 4.49 -2.63
C ALA A 111 -8.04 4.58 -1.15
N THR A 112 -7.37 5.46 -0.38
CA THR A 112 -7.72 5.73 1.02
C THR A 112 -9.14 6.29 1.13
N TRP A 113 -9.50 7.24 0.24
CA TRP A 113 -10.86 7.76 0.10
C TRP A 113 -11.85 6.67 -0.30
N ALA A 114 -11.47 5.77 -1.21
CA ALA A 114 -12.31 4.64 -1.62
C ALA A 114 -12.59 3.68 -0.46
N VAL A 115 -11.56 3.34 0.33
CA VAL A 115 -11.69 2.52 1.55
C VAL A 115 -12.63 3.21 2.54
N GLU A 116 -12.44 4.50 2.81
CA GLU A 116 -13.35 5.25 3.69
C GLU A 116 -14.80 5.20 3.18
N ARG A 117 -15.02 5.32 1.87
CA ARG A 117 -16.35 5.25 1.25
C ARG A 117 -16.99 3.86 1.36
N ASP A 118 -16.22 2.81 1.17
CA ASP A 118 -16.71 1.42 1.29
C ASP A 118 -17.04 1.09 2.75
N VAL A 119 -16.17 1.52 3.66
CA VAL A 119 -16.32 1.34 5.11
C VAL A 119 -17.48 2.18 5.67
N LEU A 120 -17.76 3.35 5.10
CA LEU A 120 -18.91 4.20 5.45
C LEU A 120 -20.27 3.53 5.19
N LYS A 121 -20.35 2.56 4.26
CA LYS A 121 -21.60 1.83 3.97
C LYS A 121 -21.96 0.81 5.06
N VAL A 122 -21.00 0.43 5.90
CA VAL A 122 -21.20 -0.50 7.02
C VAL A 122 -20.72 0.18 8.29
N GLU A 123 -21.58 0.98 8.90
CA GLU A 123 -21.25 1.88 10.01
C GLU A 123 -20.60 1.17 11.22
N GLN A 124 -20.96 -0.10 11.45
CA GLN A 124 -20.35 -0.96 12.48
C GLN A 124 -18.90 -1.36 12.18
N VAL A 125 -18.49 -1.39 10.91
CA VAL A 125 -17.16 -1.80 10.46
C VAL A 125 -16.22 -0.58 10.29
N GLY A 126 -16.77 0.64 10.26
CA GLY A 126 -15.98 1.87 10.10
C GLY A 126 -15.49 2.56 11.37
N ARG A 127 -15.97 2.15 12.54
CA ARG A 127 -15.50 2.66 13.82
C ARG A 127 -13.98 2.48 14.04
N PRO A 128 -13.36 1.33 13.71
CA PRO A 128 -11.91 1.15 13.85
C PRO A 128 -11.05 2.14 13.06
N TYR A 129 -11.55 2.71 11.95
CA TYR A 129 -10.83 3.73 11.19
C TYR A 129 -11.10 5.16 11.66
N ARG A 130 -12.10 5.39 12.52
CA ARG A 130 -12.44 6.72 13.06
C ARG A 130 -12.05 6.94 14.51
N GLU A 131 -12.03 5.88 15.30
CA GLU A 131 -11.84 5.91 16.75
C GLU A 131 -10.59 5.13 17.18
N GLY A 132 -9.97 5.56 18.28
CA GLY A 132 -8.80 4.91 18.86
C GLY A 132 -7.48 5.12 18.10
N VAL A 133 -6.48 4.29 18.44
CA VAL A 133 -5.10 4.39 17.95
C VAL A 133 -5.02 4.20 16.42
N SER A 134 -5.85 3.33 15.85
CA SER A 134 -5.92 3.08 14.40
C SER A 134 -6.43 4.29 13.62
N GLY A 135 -7.46 4.99 14.10
CA GLY A 135 -7.97 6.20 13.46
C GLY A 135 -6.97 7.37 13.52
N GLY A 136 -6.25 7.49 14.64
CA GLY A 136 -5.14 8.45 14.76
C GLY A 136 -4.04 8.18 13.73
N LEU A 137 -3.62 6.91 13.60
CA LEU A 137 -2.57 6.50 12.67
C LEU A 137 -3.00 6.62 11.19
N TRP A 138 -4.27 6.38 10.90
CA TRP A 138 -4.87 6.58 9.59
C TRP A 138 -4.89 8.07 9.18
N ARG A 139 -5.26 8.96 10.10
CA ARG A 139 -5.22 10.42 9.83
C ARG A 139 -3.77 10.91 9.69
N ALA A 140 -2.87 10.45 10.55
CA ALA A 140 -1.47 10.81 10.50
C ALA A 140 -0.84 10.37 9.17
N SER A 141 -1.06 9.13 8.74
CA SER A 141 -0.54 8.63 7.47
C SER A 141 -1.06 9.43 6.27
N LYS A 142 -2.38 9.72 6.20
CA LYS A 142 -2.93 10.63 5.19
C LYS A 142 -2.26 11.99 5.19
N ALA A 143 -2.05 12.58 6.36
CA ALA A 143 -1.41 13.88 6.49
C ALA A 143 0.05 13.83 6.00
N PHE A 144 0.79 12.78 6.33
CA PHE A 144 2.16 12.57 5.85
C PHE A 144 2.23 12.37 4.33
N THR A 145 1.36 11.54 3.75
CA THR A 145 1.29 11.34 2.29
C THR A 145 0.88 12.65 1.58
N ALA A 146 -0.08 13.39 2.12
CA ALA A 146 -0.50 14.69 1.57
C ALA A 146 0.61 15.75 1.68
N ALA A 147 1.34 15.79 2.79
CA ALA A 147 2.48 16.67 2.98
C ALA A 147 3.61 16.34 2.00
N SER A 148 3.92 15.04 1.82
CA SER A 148 4.88 14.58 0.83
C SER A 148 4.48 14.97 -0.59
N LEU A 149 3.20 14.81 -0.94
CA LEU A 149 2.67 15.26 -2.24
C LEU A 149 2.79 16.79 -2.41
N ALA A 150 2.48 17.57 -1.39
CA ALA A 150 2.61 19.02 -1.44
C ALA A 150 4.08 19.47 -1.62
N LEU A 151 5.00 18.84 -0.89
CA LEU A 151 6.45 19.05 -1.05
C LEU A 151 6.89 18.68 -2.45
N ASN A 152 6.39 17.55 -2.98
CA ASN A 152 6.68 17.10 -4.33
C ASN A 152 6.10 18.02 -5.40
N LEU A 153 5.01 18.73 -5.19
CA LEU A 153 4.47 19.67 -6.19
C LEU A 153 5.12 21.05 -6.12
N TRP A 154 5.91 21.33 -5.09
CA TRP A 154 6.53 22.64 -4.90
C TRP A 154 7.50 23.01 -6.05
N PRO A 155 7.48 24.25 -6.56
CA PRO A 155 8.29 24.65 -7.71
C PRO A 155 9.80 24.72 -7.43
N ARG A 156 10.20 24.97 -6.17
CA ARG A 156 11.61 24.93 -5.71
C ARG A 156 11.91 23.61 -5.01
N HIS A 157 11.93 22.52 -5.76
CA HIS A 157 12.23 21.19 -5.24
C HIS A 157 13.75 20.95 -5.22
N GLY A 158 14.38 21.34 -4.12
CA GLY A 158 15.82 21.13 -3.88
C GLY A 158 16.10 19.81 -3.14
N ARG A 159 17.38 19.49 -2.95
CA ARG A 159 17.84 18.24 -2.30
C ARG A 159 17.26 18.05 -0.88
N SER A 160 17.08 19.12 -0.13
CA SER A 160 16.44 19.11 1.20
C SER A 160 14.94 18.81 1.15
N LEU A 161 14.20 19.43 0.22
CA LEU A 161 12.78 19.16 0.02
C LEU A 161 12.54 17.73 -0.48
N ARG A 162 13.44 17.21 -1.33
CA ARG A 162 13.40 15.82 -1.78
C ARG A 162 13.59 14.85 -0.62
N PHE A 163 14.55 15.12 0.26
CA PHE A 163 14.76 14.33 1.47
C PHE A 163 13.55 14.37 2.41
N ALA A 164 13.03 15.57 2.69
CA ALA A 164 11.85 15.76 3.54
C ALA A 164 10.61 15.08 2.95
N SER A 165 10.39 15.24 1.64
CA SER A 165 9.30 14.60 0.90
C SER A 165 9.41 13.08 1.00
N GLY A 166 10.60 12.52 0.75
CA GLY A 166 10.84 11.07 0.85
C GLY A 166 10.59 10.53 2.25
N MET A 167 11.02 11.26 3.29
CA MET A 167 10.73 10.90 4.69
C MET A 167 9.23 10.93 4.99
N CYS A 168 8.52 11.98 4.56
CA CYS A 168 7.08 12.06 4.75
C CYS A 168 6.33 10.96 3.98
N GLY A 169 6.71 10.66 2.74
CA GLY A 169 6.06 9.64 1.93
C GLY A 169 6.27 8.24 2.48
N THR A 170 7.50 7.92 2.88
CA THR A 170 7.80 6.65 3.56
C THR A 170 7.09 6.50 4.91
N ALA A 171 7.07 7.56 5.73
CA ALA A 171 6.33 7.57 6.99
C ALA A 171 4.82 7.38 6.78
N GLY A 172 4.25 8.04 5.76
CA GLY A 172 2.85 7.89 5.36
C GLY A 172 2.52 6.45 4.98
N ALA A 173 3.31 5.86 4.07
CA ALA A 173 3.11 4.49 3.60
C ALA A 173 3.30 3.41 4.69
N LEU A 174 4.19 3.64 5.66
CA LEU A 174 4.30 2.77 6.85
C LEU A 174 3.08 2.94 7.75
N GLY A 175 2.66 4.19 7.99
CA GLY A 175 1.50 4.51 8.80
C GLY A 175 0.21 3.87 8.28
N VAL A 176 0.00 3.86 6.96
CA VAL A 176 -1.15 3.17 6.33
C VAL A 176 -1.15 1.68 6.68
N ARG A 177 0.00 1.00 6.53
CA ARG A 177 0.11 -0.44 6.82
C ARG A 177 -0.17 -0.76 8.29
N PHE A 178 0.41 0.01 9.21
CA PHE A 178 0.12 -0.15 10.64
C PHE A 178 -1.35 0.17 10.96
N ALA A 179 -1.91 1.21 10.36
CA ALA A 179 -3.31 1.58 10.58
C ALA A 179 -4.23 0.44 10.13
N THR A 180 -4.01 -0.15 8.96
CA THR A 180 -4.75 -1.32 8.48
C THR A 180 -4.62 -2.52 9.41
N PHE A 181 -3.41 -2.79 9.95
CA PHE A 181 -3.17 -3.87 10.89
C PHE A 181 -3.90 -3.69 12.23
N TYR A 182 -3.80 -2.48 12.82
CA TYR A 182 -4.48 -2.18 14.08
C TYR A 182 -6.00 -2.10 13.91
N ALA A 183 -6.50 -1.59 12.78
CA ALA A 183 -7.92 -1.61 12.45
C ALA A 183 -8.46 -3.04 12.37
N GLY A 184 -7.69 -3.98 11.79
CA GLY A 184 -8.03 -5.39 11.78
C GLY A 184 -8.08 -6.00 13.18
N LYS A 185 -7.08 -5.75 14.04
CA LYS A 185 -7.08 -6.23 15.44
C LYS A 185 -8.24 -5.66 16.27
N ALA A 186 -8.59 -4.40 16.07
CA ALA A 186 -9.72 -3.77 16.74
C ALA A 186 -11.05 -4.37 16.28
N SER A 187 -11.21 -4.58 14.97
CA SER A 187 -12.41 -5.22 14.40
C SER A 187 -12.60 -6.67 14.83
N ALA A 188 -11.51 -7.44 14.94
CA ALA A 188 -11.57 -8.84 15.37
C ALA A 188 -11.97 -9.02 16.84
N ARG A 189 -11.82 -7.96 17.66
CA ARG A 189 -12.18 -7.96 19.09
C ARG A 189 -13.60 -7.47 19.36
N ASP A 190 -14.31 -6.93 18.36
CA ASP A 190 -15.67 -6.45 18.54
C ASP A 190 -16.69 -7.57 18.26
N PRO A 191 -17.33 -8.15 19.30
CA PRO A 191 -18.24 -9.29 19.13
C PRO A 191 -19.48 -8.97 18.28
N ARG A 192 -19.82 -7.69 18.06
CA ARG A 192 -20.94 -7.29 17.21
C ARG A 192 -20.61 -7.32 15.71
N ALA A 193 -19.34 -7.21 15.32
CA ALA A 193 -18.89 -7.30 13.93
C ALA A 193 -18.76 -8.76 13.45
N THR A 194 -18.50 -9.69 14.37
CA THR A 194 -18.40 -11.13 14.05
C THR A 194 -19.79 -11.76 13.86
N GLY A 195 -20.82 -11.26 14.55
CA GLY A 195 -22.19 -11.78 14.45
C GLY A 195 -22.86 -11.55 13.08
N SER A 196 -22.61 -10.42 12.43
CA SER A 196 -23.21 -10.09 11.11
C SER A 196 -22.57 -10.86 9.95
N ALA A 197 -21.30 -11.27 10.07
CA ALA A 197 -20.65 -12.18 9.12
C ALA A 197 -21.17 -13.63 9.23
N ALA A 198 -21.58 -14.07 10.42
CA ALA A 198 -22.15 -15.40 10.62
C ALA A 198 -23.61 -15.51 10.11
N VAL A 199 -24.38 -14.42 10.18
CA VAL A 199 -25.80 -14.40 9.74
C VAL A 199 -25.95 -14.31 8.21
N SER A 200 -24.91 -13.90 7.49
CA SER A 200 -24.91 -13.79 6.02
C SER A 200 -24.39 -15.03 5.28
N GLY A 201 -24.25 -16.17 5.98
CA GLY A 201 -24.11 -17.48 5.35
C GLY A 201 -25.44 -17.93 4.72
N PRO A 202 -25.43 -18.68 3.59
CA PRO A 202 -26.63 -19.05 2.81
C PRO A 202 -27.55 -20.09 3.49
N GLY A 203 -27.66 -20.11 4.82
CA GLY A 203 -28.46 -21.06 5.59
C GLY A 203 -29.50 -20.45 6.55
N GLY A 204 -29.55 -19.13 6.72
CA GLY A 204 -30.37 -18.48 7.77
C GLY A 204 -31.86 -18.29 7.47
N ARG A 205 -32.37 -18.77 6.34
CA ARG A 205 -33.81 -18.68 6.00
C ARG A 205 -34.46 -20.05 6.07
N ARG A 206 -34.84 -20.49 7.28
CA ARG A 206 -35.97 -21.37 7.58
C ARG A 206 -35.97 -21.70 9.08
N ALA A 207 -36.90 -21.10 9.82
CA ALA A 207 -37.60 -21.70 10.96
C ALA A 207 -38.41 -20.62 11.71
N THR A 208 -39.45 -20.10 11.07
CA THR A 208 -40.65 -19.63 11.76
C THR A 208 -41.80 -19.89 10.79
N ASP A 209 -42.47 -21.02 10.99
CA ASP A 209 -43.91 -21.24 10.82
C ASP A 209 -44.23 -22.67 11.29
#